data_AF-A0A0F9JZY4-F1
#
_entry.id   AF-A0A0F9JZY4-F1
#
_cell.length_a   1.000
_cell.length_b   1.000
_cell.length_c   1.000
_cell.angle_alpha   90.00
_cell.angle_beta   90.00
_cell.angle_gamma   90.00
#
_symmetry.space_group_name_H-M   'P 1'
#
loop_
_entity.id
_entity.type
_entity.pdbx_description
1 polymer ?
#
loop_
_entity_poly.entity_id
_entity_poly.type
_entity_poly.pdbx_seq_one_letter_code
_entity_poly.pdbx_strand_id
1 'polypeptide(L)'
;MLNISEIIFLKHLEIMKSVLDLGEYGLRDDTKAYLYFKKQVMNSFYNGLRKVFQELEREGVLKRCKCESNLRHGYTKCTDCHGAGYENATRIAPDSESDKK
;
A
#
# COMPACT_ATOMS: atom_id res chain seq x y z
N MET A 1 9.47 -16.51 -3.00
CA MET A 1 8.29 -16.22 -3.85
C MET A 1 8.09 -14.72 -3.80
N LEU A 2 7.93 -14.04 -4.93
CA LEU A 2 7.83 -12.58 -4.99
C LEU A 2 6.49 -12.12 -4.39
N ASN A 3 6.49 -11.25 -3.37
CA ASN A 3 5.25 -10.74 -2.78
C ASN A 3 4.83 -9.42 -3.46
N ILE A 4 3.73 -9.45 -4.20
CA ILE A 4 3.29 -8.29 -5.01
C ILE A 4 2.89 -7.12 -4.11
N SER A 5 2.25 -7.40 -2.98
CA SER A 5 1.85 -6.36 -2.02
C SER A 5 3.07 -5.64 -1.43
N GLU A 6 4.13 -6.38 -1.10
CA GLU A 6 5.38 -5.82 -0.58
C GLU A 6 6.02 -4.88 -1.60
N ILE A 7 6.13 -5.29 -2.87
CA ILE A 7 6.74 -4.46 -3.92
C ILE A 7 5.97 -3.16 -4.12
N ILE A 8 4.64 -3.26 -4.27
CA ILE A 8 3.80 -2.08 -4.48
C ILE A 8 3.91 -1.13 -3.28
N PHE A 9 3.84 -1.68 -2.06
CA PHE A 9 3.92 -0.92 -0.83
C PHE A 9 5.27 -0.21 -0.69
N LEU A 10 6.38 -0.94 -0.83
CA LEU A 10 7.73 -0.38 -0.72
C LEU A 10 8.00 0.69 -1.79
N LYS A 11 7.57 0.47 -3.04
CA LYS A 11 7.72 1.47 -4.10
C LYS A 11 6.90 2.73 -3.84
N HIS A 12 5.67 2.60 -3.35
CA HIS A 12 4.89 3.77 -2.95
C HIS A 12 5.51 4.52 -1.76
N LEU A 13 6.08 3.80 -0.79
CA LEU A 13 6.79 4.43 0.33
C LEU A 13 8.04 5.18 -0.12
N GLU A 14 8.82 4.61 -1.05
CA GLU A 14 10.00 5.26 -1.64
C GLU A 14 9.64 6.58 -2.35
N ILE A 15 8.59 6.56 -3.16
CA ILE A 15 8.09 7.77 -3.85
C ILE A 15 7.57 8.79 -2.83
N MET A 16 6.78 8.35 -1.83
CA MET A 16 6.28 9.24 -0.79
C MET A 16 7.41 9.93 -0.04
N LYS A 17 8.45 9.19 0.36
CA LYS A 17 9.64 9.76 1.01
C LYS A 17 10.32 10.79 0.13
N SER A 18 10.53 10.49 -1.15
CA SER A 18 11.14 11.43 -2.11
C SER A 18 10.35 12.75 -2.22
N VAL A 19 9.02 12.69 -2.20
CA VAL A 19 8.15 13.87 -2.21
C VAL A 19 8.24 14.66 -0.90
N LEU A 20 8.33 13.96 0.24
CA LEU A 20 8.52 14.60 1.54
C LEU A 20 9.88 15.30 1.63
N ASP A 21 10.96 14.65 1.19
CA ASP A 21 12.31 15.20 1.17
C ASP A 21 12.37 16.48 0.31
N LEU A 22 11.69 16.48 -0.84
CA LEU A 22 11.57 17.68 -1.69
C LEU A 22 10.80 18.80 -0.99
N GLY A 23 9.70 18.46 -0.31
CA GLY A 23 8.93 19.45 0.46
C GLY A 23 9.71 20.02 1.64
N GLU A 24 10.53 19.19 2.29
CA GLU A 24 11.39 19.58 3.41
C GLU A 24 12.46 20.58 2.97
N TYR A 25 13.10 20.30 1.84
CA TYR A 25 14.04 21.20 1.20
C TYR A 25 13.42 22.58 0.90
N GLY A 26 12.16 22.62 0.46
CA GLY A 26 11.47 23.87 0.10
C GLY A 26 10.82 24.64 1.26
N LEU A 27 10.34 23.94 2.29
CA LEU A 27 9.46 24.51 3.33
C LEU A 27 10.03 24.49 4.75
N ARG A 28 11.18 23.85 4.97
CA ARG A 28 11.76 23.51 6.28
C ARG A 28 10.86 22.62 7.14
N ASP A 29 11.43 21.61 7.78
CA ASP A 29 10.73 20.55 8.49
C ASP A 29 9.94 20.99 9.73
N ASP A 30 10.34 22.11 10.32
CA ASP A 30 9.78 22.69 11.56
C ASP A 30 8.57 23.61 11.33
N THR A 31 8.22 23.91 10.08
CA THR A 31 7.13 24.85 9.79
C THR A 31 5.76 24.19 9.85
N LYS A 32 4.75 24.94 10.32
CA LYS A 32 3.34 24.51 10.24
C LYS A 32 2.91 24.19 8.80
N ALA A 33 3.50 24.88 7.82
CA ALA A 33 3.27 24.63 6.41
C ALA A 33 3.77 23.24 5.99
N TYR A 34 5.01 22.88 6.35
CA TYR A 34 5.54 21.55 6.06
C TYR A 34 4.77 20.45 6.82
N LEU A 35 4.41 20.65 8.08
CA LEU A 35 3.61 19.68 8.83
C LEU A 35 2.26 19.41 8.16
N TYR A 36 1.59 20.44 7.64
CA TYR A 36 0.36 20.30 6.87
C TYR A 36 0.62 19.59 5.53
N PHE A 37 1.64 20.00 4.78
CA PHE A 37 2.06 19.36 3.53
C PHE A 37 2.33 17.86 3.73
N LYS A 38 3.16 17.51 4.71
CA LYS A 38 3.49 16.12 5.08
C LYS A 38 2.24 15.30 5.35
N LYS A 39 1.29 15.84 6.12
CA LYS A 39 0.01 15.18 6.39
C LYS A 39 -0.79 14.93 5.11
N GLN A 40 -0.86 15.90 4.20
CA GLN A 40 -1.58 15.76 2.93
C GLN A 40 -0.93 14.73 2.01
N VAL A 41 0.40 14.78 1.87
CA VAL A 41 1.18 13.80 1.11
C VAL A 41 0.91 12.40 1.66
N MET A 42 1.16 12.16 2.95
CA MET A 42 0.93 10.84 3.56
C MET A 42 -0.50 10.33 3.35
N ASN A 43 -1.51 11.18 3.56
CA ASN A 43 -2.90 10.79 3.37
C ASN A 43 -3.19 10.41 1.91
N SER A 44 -2.67 11.18 0.94
CA SER A 44 -2.81 10.89 -0.49
C SER A 44 -2.26 9.51 -0.83
N PHE A 45 -1.02 9.23 -0.43
CA PHE A 45 -0.35 7.96 -0.72
C PHE A 45 -1.05 6.77 -0.06
N TYR A 46 -1.40 6.87 1.23
CA TYR A 46 -2.08 5.77 1.91
C TYR A 46 -3.51 5.52 1.38
N ASN A 47 -4.22 6.55 0.98
CA ASN A 47 -5.53 6.39 0.36
C ASN A 47 -5.42 5.79 -1.05
N GLY A 48 -4.42 6.19 -1.84
CA GLY A 48 -4.11 5.58 -3.13
C GLY A 48 -3.78 4.10 -2.99
N LEU A 49 -2.85 3.75 -2.10
CA LEU A 49 -2.50 2.36 -1.79
C LEU A 49 -3.70 1.53 -1.35
N ARG A 50 -4.58 2.09 -0.51
CA ARG A 50 -5.79 1.39 -0.07
C ARG A 50 -6.68 1.02 -1.26
N LYS A 51 -6.89 1.94 -2.21
CA LYS A 51 -7.71 1.68 -3.41
C LYS A 51 -7.08 0.60 -4.29
N VAL A 52 -5.78 0.72 -4.58
CA VAL A 52 -5.05 -0.27 -5.38
C VAL A 52 -5.16 -1.67 -4.76
N PHE A 53 -4.96 -1.79 -3.45
CA PHE A 53 -5.04 -3.10 -2.80
C PHE A 53 -6.47 -3.65 -2.69
N GLN A 54 -7.48 -2.78 -2.55
CA GLN A 54 -8.88 -3.21 -2.62
C GLN A 54 -9.25 -3.72 -4.01
N GLU A 55 -8.76 -3.08 -5.08
CA GLU A 55 -8.95 -3.55 -6.45
C GLU A 55 -8.24 -4.90 -6.66
N LEU A 56 -6.97 -5.02 -6.28
CA LEU A 56 -6.24 -6.28 -6.40
C LEU A 56 -6.83 -7.41 -5.55
N GLU A 57 -7.42 -7.10 -4.40
CA GLU A 57 -8.19 -8.05 -3.60
C GLU A 57 -9.47 -8.50 -4.33
N ARG A 58 -10.21 -7.56 -4.92
CA ARG A 58 -11.41 -7.86 -5.71
C ARG A 58 -11.09 -8.73 -6.93
N GLU A 59 -9.97 -8.47 -7.61
CA GLU A 59 -9.51 -9.28 -8.75
C GLU A 59 -8.84 -10.61 -8.33
N GLY A 60 -8.83 -10.95 -7.04
CA GLY A 60 -8.27 -12.20 -6.54
C GLY A 60 -6.75 -12.31 -6.67
N VAL A 61 -6.03 -11.20 -6.86
CA VAL A 61 -4.56 -11.15 -6.90
C VAL A 61 -3.99 -11.13 -5.49
N LEU A 62 -4.62 -10.37 -4.60
CA LEU A 62 -4.25 -10.25 -3.20
C LEU A 62 -5.37 -10.75 -2.28
N LYS A 63 -5.03 -11.05 -1.04
CA LYS A 63 -5.98 -11.25 0.06
C LYS A 63 -5.49 -10.55 1.31
N ARG A 64 -6.39 -10.22 2.23
CA ARG A 64 -6.03 -9.67 3.54
C ARG A 64 -5.15 -10.64 4.30
N CYS A 65 -4.07 -10.11 4.87
CA CYS A 65 -3.23 -10.87 5.78
C CYS A 65 -3.86 -10.88 7.18
N LYS A 66 -3.66 -11.99 7.92
CA LYS A 66 -4.21 -12.20 9.26
C LYS A 66 -3.57 -11.32 10.35
N CYS A 67 -2.44 -10.69 10.06
CA CYS A 67 -1.70 -9.86 11.03
C CYS A 67 -2.31 -8.48 11.30
N GLU A 68 -3.42 -8.14 10.63
CA GLU A 68 -4.16 -6.88 10.80
C GLU A 68 -3.32 -5.60 10.58
N SER A 69 -2.18 -5.72 9.90
CA SER A 69 -1.33 -4.58 9.57
C SER A 69 -2.12 -3.51 8.81
N ASN A 70 -1.89 -2.26 9.23
CA ASN A 70 -2.51 -1.08 8.65
C ASN A 70 -1.46 -0.31 7.84
N LEU A 71 -1.76 -0.04 6.57
CA LEU A 71 -0.91 0.71 5.64
C LEU A 71 -0.30 2.00 6.23
N ARG A 72 -1.06 2.74 7.06
CA ARG A 72 -0.69 4.00 7.70
C ARG A 72 0.04 3.81 9.03
N HIS A 73 -0.25 2.76 9.79
CA HIS A 73 0.37 2.52 11.11
C HIS A 73 1.61 1.63 11.05
N GLY A 74 2.06 1.31 9.84
CA GLY A 74 3.43 0.92 9.60
C GLY A 74 3.73 -0.54 9.91
N TYR A 75 4.94 -0.88 9.47
CA TYR A 75 5.50 -2.20 9.29
C TYR A 75 5.36 -3.08 10.52
N THR A 76 4.43 -4.03 10.48
CA THR A 76 4.46 -5.18 11.39
C THR A 76 5.47 -6.17 10.80
N LYS A 77 6.31 -6.80 11.63
CA LYS A 77 7.24 -7.87 11.19
C LYS A 77 6.48 -9.15 10.85
N CYS A 78 5.50 -9.05 9.96
CA CYS A 78 4.79 -10.17 9.39
C CYS A 78 5.61 -10.69 8.22
N THR A 79 5.98 -11.96 8.25
CA THR A 79 6.72 -12.65 7.18
C THR A 79 5.88 -12.87 5.92
N ASP A 80 4.55 -12.68 6.01
CA ASP A 80 3.63 -12.99 4.92
C ASP A 80 3.20 -11.74 4.16
N CYS A 81 3.02 -10.60 4.83
CA CYS A 81 2.61 -9.34 4.21
C CYS A 81 3.68 -8.25 4.22
N HIS A 82 4.77 -8.45 4.97
CA HIS A 82 5.86 -7.48 5.11
C HIS A 82 5.34 -6.08 5.47
N GLY A 83 4.34 -6.00 6.36
CA GLY A 83 3.74 -4.75 6.80
C GLY A 83 2.72 -4.11 5.86
N ALA A 84 2.48 -4.68 4.67
CA ALA A 84 1.50 -4.17 3.71
C ALA A 84 0.04 -4.48 4.11
N GLY A 85 -0.19 -5.47 4.98
CA GLY A 85 -1.53 -5.93 5.39
C GLY A 85 -2.25 -6.80 4.36
N TYR A 86 -1.58 -7.12 3.26
CA TYR A 86 -2.06 -8.01 2.20
C TYR A 86 -0.96 -9.00 1.81
N GLU A 87 -1.35 -10.18 1.36
CA GLU A 87 -0.47 -11.22 0.85
C GLU A 87 -1.00 -11.73 -0.49
N ASN A 88 -0.14 -12.36 -1.30
CA ASN A 88 -0.56 -12.96 -2.56
C ASN A 88 -1.70 -13.97 -2.34
N ALA A 89 -2.73 -13.93 -3.18
CA ALA A 89 -3.71 -14.99 -3.24
C ALA A 89 -3.07 -16.26 -3.84
N THR A 90 -3.34 -17.42 -3.24
CA THR A 90 -2.88 -18.72 -3.75
C THR A 90 -3.67 -19.10 -5.00
N ARG A 91 -3.11 -18.78 -6.17
CA ARG A 91 -3.59 -19.01 -7.55
C ARG A 91 -4.93 -18.32 -7.88
N ILE A 92 -4.87 -17.51 -8.94
CA ILE A 92 -6.03 -17.10 -9.74
C ILE A 92 -6.70 -18.39 -10.21
N ALA A 93 -7.83 -18.77 -9.61
CA ALA A 93 -8.72 -19.69 -10.28
C ALA A 93 -9.19 -18.95 -11.54
N PRO A 94 -9.01 -19.48 -12.76
CA PRO A 94 -9.77 -18.96 -13.87
C PRO A 94 -11.24 -19.13 -13.47
N ASP A 95 -12.00 -18.06 -13.53
CA ASP A 95 -13.44 -18.10 -13.34
C ASP A 95 -13.97 -19.27 -14.17
N SER A 96 -14.54 -20.25 -13.47
CA SER A 96 -15.33 -21.30 -14.08
C SER A 96 -16.30 -20.62 -15.04
N GLU A 97 -16.31 -21.06 -16.30
CA GLU A 97 -17.39 -20.82 -17.25
C GLU A 97 -18.73 -20.96 -16.52
N SER A 98 -19.37 -19.85 -16.13
CA SER A 98 -20.77 -19.85 -15.76
C SER A 98 -21.58 -19.69 -17.04
N ASP A 99 -21.84 -20.88 -17.60
CA ASP A 99 -23.06 -21.25 -18.30
C ASP A 99 -23.42 -20.52 -19.60
N LYS A 100 -23.08 -21.21 -20.69
CA LYS A 100 -24.03 -21.40 -21.78
C LYS A 100 -25.30 -22.10 -21.24
N LYS A 101 -26.41 -21.38 -21.17
CA LYS A 101 -27.70 -21.84 -21.73
C LYS A 101 -28.72 -20.72 -21.83
#